data_AF-A0A7D9LHK8-F1
#
_entry.id   AF-A0A7D9LHK8-F1
#
_cell.length_a   1.000
_cell.length_b   1.000
_cell.length_c   1.000
_cell.angle_alpha   90.00
_cell.angle_beta   90.00
_cell.angle_gamma   90.00
#
_symmetry.space_group_name_H-M   'P 1'
#
loop_
_entity.id
_entity.type
_entity.pdbx_description
1 polymer ?
#
loop_
_entity_poly.entity_id
_entity_poly.type
_entity_poly.pdbx_seq_one_letter_code
_entity_poly.pdbx_strand_id
1 'polypeptide(L)'
;NGAINDTHYLIVIPRVFRAGTTHNIGINIFGRIPCDVGLRLFDPINRGVIRQAWGHFQPNEAGMLELQVPEGLYKPRVLATVCGKTTEKTVGYEALSKKIFIQTDKPIYKPGQKVLIRIIFVNSQLHADGKKVSSVTVQ
;
A
#
# COMPACT_ATOMS: atom_id res chain seq x y z
N ASN A 1 34.65 13.61 0.98
CA ASN A 1 34.74 12.41 0.12
C ASN A 1 34.42 11.17 0.93
N GLY A 2 33.14 10.87 1.15
CA GLY A 2 32.73 9.63 1.81
C GLY A 2 32.67 8.52 0.77
N ALA A 3 33.57 7.55 0.83
CA ALA A 3 33.54 6.41 -0.08
C ALA A 3 32.25 5.60 0.15
N ILE A 4 31.61 5.19 -0.95
CA ILE A 4 30.44 4.32 -0.90
C ILE A 4 30.92 2.91 -0.53
N ASN A 5 30.77 2.56 0.75
CA ASN A 5 31.10 1.23 1.30
C ASN A 5 29.95 0.22 1.15
N ASP A 6 30.27 -1.07 1.30
CA ASP A 6 29.35 -2.24 1.24
C ASP A 6 28.20 -2.24 2.28
N THR A 7 28.11 -1.20 3.09
CA THR A 7 27.08 -1.04 4.12
C THR A 7 26.05 0.03 3.79
N HIS A 8 26.25 0.80 2.71
CA HIS A 8 25.32 1.82 2.31
C HIS A 8 24.19 1.20 1.48
N TYR A 9 22.98 1.66 1.73
CA TYR A 9 21.81 1.25 0.99
C TYR A 9 20.81 2.42 0.93
N LEU A 10 19.94 2.37 -0.07
CA LEU A 10 18.81 3.26 -0.24
C LEU A 10 17.56 2.42 -0.40
N ILE A 11 16.59 2.63 0.50
CA ILE A 11 15.25 2.05 0.38
C ILE A 11 14.24 3.20 0.34
N VAL A 12 13.42 3.22 -0.70
CA VAL A 12 12.40 4.25 -0.90
C VAL A 12 11.02 3.65 -0.63
N ILE A 13 10.39 4.10 0.46
CA ILE A 13 9.07 3.64 0.91
C ILE A 13 8.12 4.85 0.91
N PRO A 14 6.85 4.69 0.48
CA PRO A 14 5.87 5.76 0.60
C PRO A 14 5.64 6.15 2.06
N ARG A 15 5.32 7.42 2.29
CA ARG A 15 5.01 7.93 3.64
C ARG A 15 3.71 7.33 4.19
N VAL A 16 2.78 6.98 3.32
CA VAL A 16 1.45 6.49 3.67
C VAL A 16 1.15 5.25 2.85
N PHE A 17 0.76 4.16 3.52
CA PHE A 17 0.25 2.96 2.88
C PHE A 17 -1.28 2.96 2.84
N ARG A 18 -1.84 2.53 1.71
CA ARG A 18 -3.28 2.35 1.54
C ARG A 18 -3.65 0.89 1.70
N ALA A 19 -4.68 0.63 2.48
CA ALA A 19 -5.21 -0.70 2.68
C ALA A 19 -5.58 -1.39 1.35
N GLY A 20 -5.28 -2.68 1.24
CA GLY A 20 -5.64 -3.50 0.08
C GLY A 20 -4.82 -3.23 -1.19
N THR A 21 -3.67 -2.57 -1.08
CA THR A 21 -2.81 -2.23 -2.23
C THR A 21 -1.45 -2.91 -2.15
N THR A 22 -0.86 -3.20 -3.32
CA THR A 22 0.53 -3.66 -3.45
C THR A 22 1.40 -2.48 -3.84
N HIS A 23 2.54 -2.32 -3.16
CA HIS A 23 3.50 -1.26 -3.45
C HIS A 23 4.83 -1.83 -3.92
N ASN A 24 5.41 -1.21 -4.95
CA ASN A 24 6.77 -1.49 -5.41
C ASN A 24 7.74 -0.61 -4.63
N ILE A 25 8.52 -1.25 -3.76
CA ILE A 25 9.51 -0.58 -2.92
C ILE A 25 10.85 -0.59 -3.63
N GLY A 26 11.37 0.60 -3.94
CA GLY A 26 12.67 0.75 -4.60
C GLY A 26 13.82 0.47 -3.65
N ILE A 27 14.76 -0.36 -4.09
CA ILE A 27 15.93 -0.79 -3.33
C ILE A 27 17.18 -0.58 -4.17
N ASN A 28 18.21 -0.03 -3.54
CA ASN A 28 19.55 0.00 -4.09
C ASN A 28 20.52 -0.31 -2.95
N ILE A 29 21.28 -1.38 -3.08
CA ILE A 29 22.39 -1.67 -2.18
C ILE A 29 23.68 -1.24 -2.88
N PHE A 30 24.60 -0.62 -2.14
CA PHE A 30 25.82 -0.10 -2.72
C PHE A 30 27.04 -0.90 -2.27
N GLY A 31 28.11 -0.82 -3.06
CA GLY A 31 29.38 -1.51 -2.79
C GLY A 31 29.65 -2.63 -3.79
N ARG A 32 30.17 -3.75 -3.30
CA ARG A 32 30.69 -4.87 -4.12
C ARG A 32 30.10 -6.23 -3.75
N ILE A 33 29.42 -6.35 -2.61
CA ILE A 33 28.94 -7.62 -2.09
C ILE A 33 27.41 -7.70 -2.28
N PRO A 34 26.90 -8.67 -3.07
CA PRO A 34 25.46 -8.90 -3.15
C PRO A 34 24.92 -9.44 -1.82
N CYS A 35 23.68 -9.12 -1.51
CA CYS A 35 23.08 -9.54 -0.25
C CYS A 35 21.55 -9.58 -0.30
N ASP A 36 20.98 -10.22 0.72
CA ASP A 36 19.53 -10.29 0.89
C ASP A 36 18.97 -9.02 1.53
N VAL A 37 17.85 -8.58 0.99
CA VAL A 37 17.02 -7.50 1.52
C VAL A 37 15.64 -8.04 1.84
N GLY A 38 15.19 -7.83 3.08
CA GLY A 38 13.88 -8.20 3.57
C GLY A 38 13.10 -6.99 4.07
N LEU A 39 11.82 -6.93 3.76
CA LEU A 39 10.87 -5.96 4.29
C LEU A 39 9.80 -6.71 5.06
N ARG A 40 9.53 -6.27 6.29
CA ARG A 40 8.45 -6.79 7.13
C ARG A 40 7.52 -5.65 7.51
N LEU A 41 6.24 -5.81 7.20
CA LEU A 41 5.16 -4.92 7.63
C LEU A 41 4.53 -5.52 8.88
N PHE A 42 4.55 -4.78 9.99
CA PHE A 42 3.98 -5.23 11.24
C PHE A 42 3.09 -4.17 11.88
N ASP A 43 2.06 -4.64 12.58
CA ASP A 43 1.18 -3.81 13.41
C ASP A 43 1.52 -4.11 14.87
N PRO A 44 2.02 -3.12 15.63
CA PRO A 44 2.41 -3.34 17.02
C PRO A 44 1.23 -3.68 17.95
N ILE A 45 -0.01 -3.42 17.53
CA ILE A 45 -1.22 -3.58 18.35
C ILE A 45 -2.01 -4.82 17.94
N ASN A 46 -2.18 -5.08 16.64
CA ASN A 46 -3.09 -6.12 16.13
C ASN A 46 -2.42 -7.39 15.57
N ARG A 47 -1.34 -7.88 16.18
CA ARG A 47 -0.61 -9.16 15.89
C ARG A 47 0.57 -9.04 14.91
N GLY A 48 1.78 -8.89 15.46
CA GLY A 48 3.03 -9.40 14.86
C GLY A 48 3.32 -8.98 13.40
N VAL A 49 4.20 -9.73 12.74
CA VAL A 49 4.52 -9.52 11.31
C VAL A 49 3.33 -9.98 10.46
N ILE A 50 2.79 -9.08 9.64
CA ILE A 50 1.56 -9.32 8.89
C ILE A 50 1.88 -9.69 7.44
N ARG A 51 2.86 -8.99 6.85
CA ARG A 51 3.35 -9.25 5.50
C ARG A 51 4.85 -9.09 5.42
N GLN A 52 5.45 -9.83 4.50
CA GLN A 52 6.88 -9.79 4.25
C GLN A 52 7.20 -9.91 2.76
N ALA A 53 8.30 -9.30 2.35
CA ALA A 53 8.87 -9.38 1.01
C ALA A 53 10.38 -9.53 1.13
N TRP A 54 11.00 -10.36 0.31
CA TRP A 54 12.43 -10.65 0.37
C TRP A 54 12.99 -10.82 -1.03
N GLY A 55 14.26 -10.48 -1.21
CA GLY A 55 14.96 -10.68 -2.47
C GLY A 55 16.47 -10.59 -2.31
N HIS A 56 17.18 -11.19 -3.25
CA HIS A 56 18.62 -11.11 -3.36
C HIS A 56 18.98 -10.03 -4.38
N PHE A 57 19.82 -9.06 -3.99
CA PHE A 57 20.13 -7.90 -4.82
C PHE A 57 21.62 -7.83 -5.17
N GLN A 58 21.91 -7.37 -6.38
CA GLN A 58 23.25 -7.04 -6.81
C GLN A 58 23.59 -5.58 -6.46
N PRO A 59 24.85 -5.28 -6.10
CA PRO A 59 25.28 -3.92 -5.79
C PRO A 59 25.19 -2.96 -6.98
N ASN A 60 24.77 -1.73 -6.70
CA ASN A 60 24.67 -0.61 -7.64
C ASN A 60 23.64 -0.83 -8.76
N GLU A 61 22.75 -1.82 -8.60
CA GLU A 61 21.61 -2.06 -9.48
C GLU A 61 20.31 -1.62 -8.81
N ALA A 62 19.40 -1.08 -9.63
CA ALA A 62 18.07 -0.73 -9.16
C ALA A 62 17.21 -1.98 -9.00
N GLY A 63 16.77 -2.24 -7.78
CA GLY A 63 15.92 -3.36 -7.41
C GLY A 63 14.54 -2.92 -6.95
N MET A 64 13.59 -3.86 -6.96
CA MET A 64 12.24 -3.66 -6.43
C MET A 64 11.80 -4.84 -5.57
N LEU A 65 11.05 -4.57 -4.50
CA LEU A 65 10.27 -5.56 -3.76
C LEU A 65 8.80 -5.18 -3.77
N GLU A 66 7.95 -6.15 -4.05
CA GLU A 66 6.50 -5.98 -3.94
C GLU A 66 6.04 -6.25 -2.50
N LEU A 67 5.43 -5.26 -1.87
CA LEU A 67 4.88 -5.37 -0.54
C LEU A 67 3.36 -5.17 -0.56
N GLN A 68 2.63 -6.24 -0.24
CA GLN A 68 1.18 -6.18 -0.08
C GLN A 68 0.81 -5.55 1.27
N VAL A 69 -0.10 -4.56 1.24
CA VAL A 69 -0.63 -3.90 2.43
C VAL A 69 -2.04 -4.41 2.71
N PRO A 70 -2.27 -5.15 3.82
CA PRO A 70 -3.58 -5.66 4.18
C PRO A 70 -4.51 -4.57 4.77
N GLU A 71 -5.80 -4.92 4.86
CA GLU A 71 -6.81 -4.13 5.55
C GLU A 71 -6.71 -4.32 7.08
N GLY A 72 -7.17 -3.33 7.85
CA GLY A 72 -7.28 -3.43 9.32
C GLY A 72 -6.02 -3.11 10.11
N LEU A 73 -5.02 -2.44 9.52
CA LEU A 73 -3.82 -2.02 10.25
C LEU A 73 -4.07 -0.79 11.12
N TYR A 74 -3.39 -0.73 12.25
CA TYR A 74 -3.40 0.40 13.16
C TYR A 74 -1.96 0.83 13.50
N LYS A 75 -1.54 1.99 12.96
CA LYS A 75 -0.17 2.54 13.07
C LYS A 75 0.93 1.54 12.67
N PRO A 76 0.92 1.03 11.43
CA PRO A 76 1.89 0.05 10.98
C PRO A 76 3.31 0.60 10.90
N ARG A 77 4.28 -0.31 10.99
CA ARG A 77 5.70 -0.02 10.88
C ARG A 77 6.35 -0.98 9.90
N VAL A 78 7.38 -0.49 9.21
CA VAL A 78 8.19 -1.30 8.29
C VAL A 78 9.55 -1.55 8.91
N LEU A 79 9.92 -2.82 8.96
CA LEU A 79 11.23 -3.28 9.37
C LEU A 79 11.99 -3.76 8.13
N ALA A 80 13.01 -3.01 7.74
CA ALA A 80 13.88 -3.34 6.62
C ALA A 80 15.16 -4.00 7.12
N THR A 81 15.43 -5.21 6.67
CA THR A 81 16.67 -5.95 6.97
C THR A 81 17.51 -6.00 5.69
N VAL A 82 18.68 -5.34 5.70
CA VAL A 82 19.62 -5.25 4.57
C VAL A 82 20.95 -5.86 5.00
N CYS A 83 21.38 -6.93 4.33
CA CYS A 83 22.62 -7.63 4.65
C CYS A 83 22.78 -7.94 6.16
N GLY A 84 21.70 -8.38 6.82
CA GLY A 84 21.68 -8.66 8.25
C GLY A 84 21.52 -7.45 9.19
N LYS A 85 21.63 -6.22 8.69
CA LYS A 85 21.35 -4.99 9.46
C LYS A 85 19.89 -4.62 9.36
N THR A 86 19.25 -4.32 10.48
CA THR A 86 17.82 -4.02 10.52
C THR A 86 17.57 -2.56 10.87
N THR A 87 16.62 -1.93 10.19
CA THR A 87 16.18 -0.56 10.43
C THR A 87 14.66 -0.47 10.37
N GLU A 88 14.09 0.31 11.27
CA GLU A 88 12.65 0.44 11.44
C GLU A 88 12.18 1.83 10.98
N LYS A 89 11.01 1.90 10.34
CA LYS A 89 10.37 3.16 9.97
C LYS A 89 8.87 3.11 10.19
N THR A 90 8.35 4.12 10.89
CA THR A 90 6.91 4.34 11.03
C THR A 90 6.34 4.90 9.74
N VAL A 91 5.20 4.37 9.31
CA VAL A 91 4.49 4.81 8.10
C VAL A 91 3.04 5.14 8.45
N GLY A 92 2.46 6.09 7.72
CA GLY A 92 1.03 6.36 7.79
C GLY A 92 0.23 5.21 7.20
N TYR A 93 -1.02 5.08 7.64
CA TYR A 93 -1.95 4.10 7.12
C TYR A 93 -3.29 4.74 6.84
N GLU A 94 -3.76 4.58 5.61
CA GLU A 94 -5.10 4.93 5.18
C GLU A 94 -5.91 3.66 5.02
N ALA A 95 -6.96 3.55 5.82
CA ALA A 95 -7.97 2.51 5.65
C ALA A 95 -8.57 2.60 4.24
N LEU A 96 -9.12 1.48 3.76
CA LEU A 96 -9.66 1.39 2.41
C LEU A 96 -10.74 2.45 2.19
N SER A 97 -10.42 3.50 1.44
CA SER A 97 -11.42 4.43 0.93
C SER A 97 -12.04 3.80 -0.31
N LYS A 98 -13.26 3.27 -0.14
CA LYS A 98 -14.06 2.85 -1.29
C LYS A 98 -14.39 4.09 -2.11
N LYS A 99 -14.10 4.04 -3.41
CA LYS A 99 -14.52 5.09 -4.34
C LYS A 99 -15.92 4.76 -4.83
N ILE A 100 -16.89 5.56 -4.40
CA ILE A 100 -18.30 5.39 -4.72
C ILE A 100 -18.71 6.57 -5.60
N PHE A 101 -19.28 6.27 -6.76
CA PHE A 101 -19.88 7.25 -7.64
C PHE A 101 -21.38 6.99 -7.72
N ILE A 102 -22.17 8.03 -7.47
CA ILE A 102 -23.62 8.00 -7.60
C ILE A 102 -23.97 8.84 -8.82
N GLN A 103 -24.69 8.25 -9.75
CA GLN A 103 -25.19 8.92 -10.93
C GLN A 103 -26.71 8.78 -10.95
N THR A 104 -27.39 9.90 -11.12
CA THR A 104 -28.82 9.95 -11.36
C THR A 104 -29.09 10.15 -12.85
N ASP A 105 -30.29 9.82 -13.32
CA ASP A 105 -30.68 10.10 -14.70
C ASP A 105 -30.85 11.59 -14.98
N LYS A 106 -31.17 12.40 -13.96
CA LYS A 106 -31.36 13.85 -14.06
C LYS A 106 -30.91 14.56 -12.79
N PRO A 107 -30.56 15.87 -12.87
CA PRO A 107 -30.20 16.65 -11.68
C PRO A 107 -31.42 17.14 -10.89
N ILE A 108 -32.62 17.25 -11.50
CA ILE A 108 -33.84 17.81 -10.88
C ILE A 108 -35.05 16.95 -11.27
N TYR A 109 -35.97 16.75 -10.33
CA TYR A 109 -37.18 15.92 -10.48
C TYR A 109 -38.44 16.69 -10.08
N LYS A 110 -39.56 16.40 -10.76
CA LYS A 110 -40.89 16.86 -10.32
C LYS A 110 -41.46 15.90 -9.26
N PRO A 111 -42.36 16.36 -8.38
CA PRO A 111 -43.10 15.47 -7.48
C PRO A 111 -43.78 14.33 -8.25
N GLY A 112 -43.67 13.10 -7.74
CA GLY A 112 -44.21 11.89 -8.37
C GLY A 112 -43.37 11.29 -9.51
N GLN A 113 -42.29 11.96 -9.93
CA GLN A 113 -41.40 11.42 -10.97
C GLN A 113 -40.52 10.28 -10.42
N LYS A 114 -40.42 9.19 -11.18
CA LYS A 114 -39.50 8.08 -10.87
C LYS A 114 -38.05 8.53 -11.07
N VAL A 115 -37.21 8.26 -10.06
CA VAL A 115 -35.76 8.51 -10.07
C VAL A 115 -35.03 7.21 -10.46
N LEU A 116 -34.10 7.28 -11.42
CA LEU A 116 -33.25 6.16 -11.78
C LEU A 116 -31.82 6.46 -11.30
N ILE A 117 -31.26 5.56 -10.51
CA ILE A 117 -29.94 5.72 -9.88
C ILE A 117 -29.02 4.59 -10.32
N ARG A 118 -27.78 4.94 -10.65
CA ARG A 118 -26.66 4.02 -10.83
C ARG A 118 -25.62 4.29 -9.74
N ILE A 119 -25.21 3.25 -9.04
CA ILE A 119 -24.16 3.32 -8.02
C ILE A 119 -22.99 2.46 -8.48
N ILE A 120 -21.82 3.07 -8.58
CA ILE A 120 -20.61 2.43 -9.11
C ILE A 120 -19.57 2.38 -7.99
N PHE A 121 -19.11 1.17 -7.69
CA PHE A 121 -18.03 0.92 -6.74
C PHE A 121 -16.79 0.53 -7.51
N VAL A 122 -15.71 1.28 -7.30
CA VAL A 122 -14.41 0.95 -7.87
C VAL A 122 -13.35 0.80 -6.81
N ASN A 123 -12.42 -0.12 -7.07
CA ASN A 123 -11.23 -0.31 -6.23
C ASN A 123 -10.18 0.79 -6.52
N SER A 124 -9.02 0.68 -5.87
CA SER A 124 -7.91 1.63 -6.04
C SER A 124 -7.39 1.73 -7.49
N GLN A 125 -7.52 0.65 -8.27
CA GLN A 125 -7.15 0.55 -9.69
C GLN A 125 -8.29 0.94 -10.65
N LEU A 126 -9.42 1.44 -10.13
CA LEU A 126 -10.62 1.81 -10.90
C LEU A 126 -11.37 0.63 -11.53
N HIS A 127 -11.04 -0.61 -11.16
CA HIS A 127 -11.82 -1.78 -11.55
C HIS A 127 -13.05 -1.95 -10.66
N ALA A 128 -14.09 -2.60 -11.16
CA ALA A 128 -15.30 -2.88 -10.38
C ALA A 128 -14.95 -3.69 -9.12
N ASP A 129 -15.35 -3.19 -7.93
CA ASP A 129 -15.01 -3.83 -6.64
C ASP A 129 -15.78 -5.16 -6.44
N GLY A 130 -16.83 -5.42 -7.22
CA GLY A 130 -17.61 -6.68 -7.18
C GLY A 130 -18.39 -6.93 -5.88
N LYS A 131 -18.19 -6.11 -4.85
CA LYS A 131 -18.89 -6.21 -3.56
C LYS A 131 -20.33 -5.71 -3.69
N LYS A 132 -21.27 -6.46 -3.12
CA LYS A 132 -22.68 -6.05 -3.02
C LYS A 132 -22.84 -4.91 -2.01
N VAL A 133 -23.73 -3.98 -2.33
CA VAL A 133 -24.13 -2.89 -1.43
C VAL A 133 -25.13 -3.42 -0.42
N SER A 134 -24.88 -3.21 0.87
CA SER A 134 -25.78 -3.65 1.93
C SER A 134 -27.02 -2.77 2.06
N SER A 135 -26.88 -1.45 1.91
CA SER A 135 -27.97 -0.49 1.99
C SER A 135 -27.60 0.83 1.32
N VAL A 136 -28.62 1.57 0.88
CA VAL A 136 -28.49 2.93 0.35
C VAL A 136 -29.60 3.76 0.97
N THR A 137 -29.24 4.85 1.62
CA THR A 137 -30.19 5.81 2.19
C THR A 137 -30.11 7.10 1.38
N VAL A 138 -31.24 7.55 0.86
CA VAL A 138 -31.39 8.86 0.21
C VAL A 138 -32.09 9.76 1.22
N GLN A 139 -31.44 10.86 1.61
CA GLN A 139 -31.99 11.86 2.52
C GLN A 139 -32.50 13.07 1.75
#